data_AF-A0A378VXT0-F1
#
_entry.id   AF-A0A378VXT0-F1
#
_cell.length_a   1.000
_cell.length_b   1.000
_cell.length_c   1.000
_cell.angle_alpha   90.00
_cell.angle_beta   90.00
_cell.angle_gamma   90.00
#
_symmetry.space_group_name_H-M   'P 1'
#
loop_
_entity.id
_entity.type
_entity.pdbx_description
1 polymer ?
#
loop_
_entity_poly.entity_id
_entity_poly.type
_entity_poly.pdbx_seq_one_letter_code
_entity_poly.pdbx_strand_id
1 'polypeptide(L)'
;MIDGGKGQIGVAVSVWEELGLHIPLVGIAKGPERKAGMEELILPFTGELFRLPPNSPALHLLQTVRDESHRFAITGHRKNATKHALPRLSATFPV
;
A
#
# COMPACT_ATOMS: atom_id res chain seq x y z
N MET A 1 -0.14 -3.05 -9.80
CA MET A 1 0.90 -2.67 -8.81
C MET A 1 0.30 -2.73 -7.42
N ILE A 2 1.03 -3.25 -6.43
CA ILE A 2 0.60 -3.31 -5.02
C ILE A 2 1.42 -2.31 -4.20
N ASP A 3 0.76 -1.36 -3.53
CA ASP A 3 1.40 -0.46 -2.55
C ASP A 3 1.44 -1.15 -1.19
N GLY A 4 2.57 -1.78 -0.86
CA GLY A 4 2.64 -2.57 0.34
C GLY A 4 3.92 -3.36 0.55
N GLY A 5 4.12 -3.80 1.79
CA GLY A 5 5.24 -4.68 2.16
C GLY A 5 4.99 -6.14 1.75
N LYS A 6 5.98 -7.00 2.02
CA LYS A 6 5.96 -8.44 1.67
C LYS A 6 4.67 -9.17 2.06
N GLY A 7 4.09 -8.87 3.22
CA GLY A 7 2.84 -9.50 3.66
C GLY A 7 1.64 -9.17 2.75
N GLN A 8 1.47 -7.91 2.37
CA GLN A 8 0.39 -7.48 1.47
C GLN A 8 0.59 -8.02 0.05
N ILE A 9 1.84 -8.05 -0.40
CA ILE A 9 2.20 -8.65 -1.70
C ILE A 9 1.89 -10.14 -1.71
N GLY A 10 2.21 -10.88 -0.63
CA GLY A 10 1.91 -12.30 -0.52
C GLY A 10 0.41 -12.61 -0.64
N VAL A 11 -0.44 -11.82 0.04
CA VAL A 11 -1.89 -11.94 -0.10
C VAL A 11 -2.33 -11.67 -1.54
N ALA A 12 -1.78 -10.63 -2.17
CA ALA A 12 -2.10 -10.31 -3.56
C ALA A 12 -1.71 -11.46 -4.51
N VAL A 13 -0.58 -12.12 -4.30
CA VAL A 13 -0.14 -13.29 -5.08
C VAL A 13 -1.09 -14.46 -4.92
N SER A 14 -1.53 -14.78 -3.70
CA SER A 14 -2.47 -15.89 -3.48
C SER A 14 -3.79 -15.69 -4.24
N VAL A 15 -4.36 -14.48 -4.19
CA VAL A 15 -5.58 -14.13 -4.95
C VAL A 15 -5.32 -14.13 -6.45
N TRP A 16 -4.15 -13.67 -6.86
CA TRP A 16 -3.74 -13.64 -8.26
C TRP A 16 -3.72 -15.03 -8.89
N GLU A 17 -3.14 -16.00 -8.19
CA GLU A 17 -3.07 -17.40 -8.59
C GLU A 17 -4.46 -18.05 -8.58
N GLU A 18 -5.27 -17.79 -7.55
CA GLU A 18 -6.66 -18.27 -7.47
C GLU A 18 -7.50 -17.83 -8.67
N LEU A 19 -7.30 -16.60 -9.13
CA LEU A 19 -7.99 -16.05 -10.30
C LEU A 19 -7.38 -16.47 -11.65
N GLY A 20 -6.27 -17.21 -11.65
CA GLY A 20 -5.59 -17.66 -12.88
C GLY A 20 -5.09 -16.51 -13.76
N LEU A 21 -4.65 -15.40 -13.15
CA LEU A 21 -4.22 -14.21 -13.88
C LEU A 21 -2.78 -14.36 -14.40
N HIS A 22 -2.52 -13.82 -15.59
CA HIS A 22 -1.22 -13.90 -16.27
C HIS A 22 -0.62 -12.53 -16.63
N ILE A 23 -1.23 -11.45 -16.14
CA ILE A 23 -0.69 -10.09 -16.31
C ILE A 23 0.54 -9.84 -15.40
N PRO A 24 1.33 -8.79 -15.64
CA PRO A 24 2.44 -8.48 -14.73
C PRO A 24 1.95 -8.00 -13.36
N LEU A 25 2.53 -8.55 -12.28
CA LEU A 25 2.34 -8.07 -10.92
C LEU A 25 3.67 -7.50 -10.39
N VAL A 26 3.60 -6.33 -9.78
CA VAL A 26 4.75 -5.66 -9.15
C VAL A 26 4.33 -5.04 -7.84
N GLY A 27 5.14 -5.23 -6.79
CA GLY A 27 5.02 -4.54 -5.52
C GLY A 27 5.94 -3.33 -5.47
N ILE A 28 5.51 -2.26 -4.79
CA ILE A 28 6.35 -1.11 -4.47
C ILE A 28 6.34 -0.87 -2.96
N ALA A 29 7.52 -0.76 -2.37
CA ALA A 29 7.72 -0.46 -0.95
C ALA A 29 8.62 0.77 -0.78
N LYS A 30 8.46 1.51 0.33
CA LYS A 30 9.25 2.73 0.64
C LYS A 30 10.75 2.47 0.91
N GLY A 31 11.22 1.23 0.79
CA GLY A 31 12.58 0.81 1.13
C GLY A 31 12.89 0.89 2.63
N PRO A 32 14.09 0.44 3.07
CA PRO A 32 14.47 0.38 4.49
C PRO A 32 14.54 1.76 5.16
N GLU A 33 15.07 2.75 4.44
CA GLU A 33 15.23 4.13 4.94
C GLU A 33 13.93 4.94 4.91
N ARG A 34 12.87 4.42 4.27
CA ARG A 34 11.58 5.09 4.09
C ARG A 34 11.66 6.50 3.48
N LYS A 35 12.72 6.79 2.73
CA LYS A 35 12.94 8.05 2.01
C LYS A 35 12.34 7.97 0.61
N ALA A 36 11.76 9.09 0.15
CA ALA A 36 11.34 9.21 -1.24
C ALA A 36 12.55 9.09 -2.18
N GLY A 37 12.40 8.33 -3.28
CA GLY A 37 13.49 8.03 -4.21
C GLY A 37 14.29 6.77 -3.85
N MET A 38 14.00 6.14 -2.71
CA MET A 38 14.64 4.89 -2.26
C MET A 38 13.65 3.72 -2.25
N GLU A 39 12.62 3.80 -3.08
CA GLU A 39 11.65 2.73 -3.24
C GLU A 39 12.30 1.45 -3.76
N GLU A 40 11.79 0.35 -3.26
CA GLU A 40 12.19 -0.99 -3.67
C GLU A 40 11.03 -1.63 -4.42
N LEU A 41 11.31 -2.05 -5.64
CA LEU A 41 10.38 -2.80 -6.48
C LEU A 41 10.57 -4.27 -6.22
N ILE A 42 9.45 -4.99 -6.14
CA ILE A 42 9.42 -6.41 -5.84
C ILE A 42 8.71 -7.12 -7.00
N LEU A 43 9.39 -8.06 -7.63
CA LEU A 43 8.81 -9.00 -8.57
C LEU A 43 8.38 -10.25 -7.79
N PRO A 44 7.08 -10.40 -7.49
CA PRO A 44 6.63 -11.37 -6.50
C PRO A 44 6.86 -12.83 -6.91
N PHE A 45 6.80 -13.13 -8.20
CA PHE A 45 6.94 -14.50 -8.72
C PHE A 45 8.39 -14.98 -8.80
N THR A 46 9.35 -14.05 -8.87
CA THR A 46 10.79 -14.39 -8.84
C THR A 46 11.41 -14.12 -7.46
N GLY A 47 10.73 -13.33 -6.62
CA GLY A 47 11.28 -12.82 -5.36
C GLY A 47 12.35 -11.75 -5.56
N GLU A 48 12.59 -11.30 -6.79
CA GLU A 48 13.61 -10.30 -7.09
C GLU A 48 13.23 -8.94 -6.52
N LEU A 49 14.22 -8.30 -5.89
CA LEU A 49 14.12 -6.92 -5.42
C LEU A 49 15.10 -6.07 -6.21
N PHE A 50 14.63 -4.96 -6.74
CA PHE A 50 15.48 -4.04 -7.46
C PHE A 50 15.05 -2.59 -7.24
N ARG A 51 15.98 -1.67 -7.52
CA ARG A 51 15.77 -0.23 -7.40
C ARG A 51 16.02 0.44 -8.72
N LEU A 52 15.20 1.42 -9.03
CA LEU A 52 15.43 2.30 -10.16
C LEU A 52 16.31 3.47 -9.72
N PRO A 53 17.11 4.06 -10.63
CA PRO A 53 17.82 5.29 -10.33
C PRO A 53 16.88 6.40 -9.82
N PRO A 54 17.28 7.24 -8.85
CA PRO A 54 16.41 8.28 -8.28
C PRO A 54 15.87 9.30 -9.31
N ASN A 55 16.59 9.50 -10.41
CA ASN A 55 16.20 10.38 -11.52
C ASN A 55 15.46 9.65 -12.66
N SER A 56 15.10 8.38 -12.47
CA SER A 56 14.39 7.60 -13.48
C SER A 56 12.94 8.08 -13.64
N PRO A 57 12.49 8.42 -14.87
CA PRO A 57 11.10 8.76 -15.11
C PRO A 57 10.12 7.64 -14.73
N ALA A 58 10.55 6.38 -14.87
CA ALA A 58 9.74 5.23 -14.48
C ALA A 58 9.52 5.20 -12.95
N LEU A 59 10.53 5.55 -12.16
CA LEU A 59 10.41 5.65 -10.71
C LEU A 59 9.42 6.76 -10.32
N HIS A 60 9.52 7.93 -10.95
CA HIS A 60 8.62 9.06 -10.67
C HIS A 60 7.15 8.73 -11.00
N LEU A 61 6.91 7.99 -12.08
CA LEU A 61 5.58 7.50 -12.43
C LEU A 61 5.05 6.55 -11.33
N LEU A 62 5.85 5.58 -10.92
CA LEU A 62 5.45 4.60 -9.90
C LEU A 62 5.19 5.25 -8.54
N GLN A 63 6.01 6.23 -8.15
CA GLN A 63 5.80 7.05 -6.95
C GLN A 63 4.47 7.80 -7.03
N THR A 64 4.18 8.43 -8.17
CA THR A 64 2.92 9.17 -8.36
C THR A 64 1.70 8.26 -8.20
N VAL A 65 1.71 7.08 -8.85
CA VAL A 65 0.61 6.11 -8.75
C VAL A 65 0.45 5.57 -7.32
N ARG A 66 1.58 5.30 -6.63
CA ARG A 66 1.57 4.85 -5.23
C ARG A 66 0.97 5.92 -4.33
N ASP A 67 1.46 7.16 -4.44
CA ASP A 67 1.03 8.26 -3.59
C ASP A 67 -0.45 8.58 -3.79
N GLU A 68 -0.95 8.48 -5.03
CA GLU A 68 -2.36 8.63 -5.34
C GLU A 68 -3.22 7.49 -4.77
N SER A 69 -2.74 6.23 -4.86
CA SER A 69 -3.39 5.07 -4.25
C SER A 69 -3.47 5.22 -2.73
N HIS A 70 -2.38 5.67 -2.10
CA HIS A 70 -2.30 5.93 -0.66
C HIS A 70 -3.23 7.07 -0.23
N ARG A 71 -3.24 8.18 -0.97
CA ARG A 71 -4.13 9.33 -0.75
C ARG A 71 -5.59 8.90 -0.82
N PHE A 72 -5.95 8.10 -1.82
CA PHE A 72 -7.30 7.58 -1.98
C PHE A 72 -7.71 6.71 -0.79
N ALA A 73 -6.85 5.77 -0.36
CA ALA A 73 -7.12 4.90 0.78
C ALA A 73 -7.35 5.69 2.08
N ILE A 74 -6.50 6.67 2.39
CA ILE A 74 -6.64 7.54 3.56
C ILE A 74 -7.95 8.35 3.50
N THR A 75 -8.25 8.93 2.34
CA THR A 75 -9.43 9.78 2.16
C THR A 75 -10.72 8.97 2.28
N GLY A 76 -10.74 7.75 1.74
CA GLY A 76 -11.86 6.82 1.87
C GLY A 76 -12.11 6.38 3.32
N HIS A 77 -11.04 6.11 4.07
CA HIS A 77 -11.17 5.72 5.48
C HIS A 77 -11.64 6.87 6.38
N ARG A 78 -11.22 8.11 6.12
CA ARG A 78 -11.71 9.30 6.86
C ARG A 78 -13.22 9.54 6.71
N LYS A 79 -13.81 9.23 5.55
CA LYS A 79 -15.26 9.35 5.33
C LYS A 79 -16.10 8.32 6.08
N ASN A 80 -15.50 7.20 6.52
CA ASN A 80 -16.17 6.17 7.32
C ASN A 80 -15.95 6.32 8.83
N ALA A 81 -14.88 7.00 9.25
CA ALA A 81 -14.62 7.32 10.67
C ALA A 81 -15.63 8.32 11.23
N THR A 82 -16.19 9.22 10.42
CA THR A 82 -17.26 10.14 10.84
C THR A 82 -18.62 9.46 11.07
N LYS A 83 -18.82 8.23 10.59
CA LYS A 83 -20.06 7.45 10.83
C LYS A 83 -20.05 6.67 12.14
N HIS A 84 -18.90 6.51 12.81
CA HIS A 84 -18.78 5.73 14.04
C HIS A 84 -18.47 6.58 15.29
N ALA A 85 -18.47 7.90 15.18
CA ALA A 85 -18.37 8.79 16.33
C ALA A 85 -19.74 8.91 17.03
N LEU A 86 -20.20 7.83 17.67
CA LEU A 86 -21.19 7.97 18.74
C LEU A 86 -20.49 8.61 19.95
N PRO A 87 -21.07 9.65 20.57
CA PRO A 87 -20.46 10.27 21.74
C PRO A 87 -20.35 9.24 22.87
N ARG A 88 -19.15 9.11 23.46
CA ARG A 88 -18.98 8.43 24.75
C ARG A 88 -19.81 9.19 25.78
N LEU A 89 -20.99 8.69 26.09
CA LEU A 89 -21.69 9.03 27.32
C LEU A 89 -20.93 8.36 28.48
N SER A 90 -20.17 9.15 29.21
CA SER A 90 -19.64 8.76 30.52
C SER A 90 -20.82 8.66 31.50
N ALA A 91 -21.32 7.44 31.70
CA ALA A 91 -22.25 7.16 32.79
C ALA A 91 -21.46 7.06 34.11
N THR A 92 -21.40 8.15 34.86
CA THR A 92 -21.06 8.13 36.28
C THR A 92 -22.28 7.62 37.04
N PHE A 93 -22.20 6.44 37.65
CA PHE A 93 -23.16 5.98 38.65
C PHE A 93 -22.65 6.38 40.04
N PRO A 94 -23.41 7.12 40.87
CA PRO A 94 -23.15 7.15 42.30
C PRO A 94 -23.78 5.93 42.97
N VAL A 95 -23.08 5.44 43.99
CA VAL A 95 -23.48 4.37 44.94
C VAL A 95 -24.66 4.77 45.80
#